data_AF-A0A1S8WPJ7-F1
#
_entry.id   AF-A0A1S8WPJ7-F1
#
_cell.length_a   1.000
_cell.length_b   1.000
_cell.length_c   1.000
_cell.angle_alpha   90.00
_cell.angle_beta   90.00
_cell.angle_gamma   90.00
#
_symmetry.space_group_name_H-M   'P 1'
#
loop_
_entity.id
_entity.type
_entity.pdbx_description
1 polymer ?
#
loop_
_entity_poly.entity_id
_entity_poly.type
_entity_poly.pdbx_seq_one_letter_code
_entity_poly.pdbx_strand_id
1 'polypeptide(L)' 'MSQKDANKVVTVTAYLGQGDKSKEISYTDTKVIGNGSFGVVYQARLCDTDEIVAVKKVLQDRRFK' A
#
# COMPACT_ATOMS: atom_id res chain seq x y z
N MET A 1 3.64 0.27 -21.52
CA MET A 1 2.76 -0.13 -20.40
C MET A 1 1.81 1.02 -20.14
N SER A 2 0.51 0.76 -20.25
CA SER A 2 -0.55 1.74 -20.39
C SER A 2 -0.65 2.66 -19.16
N GLN A 3 -0.67 3.99 -19.38
CA GLN A 3 -0.84 5.07 -18.38
C GLN A 3 -2.15 5.02 -17.55
N LYS A 4 -2.93 3.94 -17.64
CA LYS A 4 -4.32 3.90 -17.14
C LYS A 4 -4.48 3.77 -15.63
N ASP A 5 -3.44 3.36 -14.91
CA ASP A 5 -3.53 3.13 -13.45
C ASP A 5 -2.93 4.25 -12.60
N ALA A 6 -2.32 5.28 -13.21
CA ALA A 6 -1.63 6.34 -12.47
C ALA A 6 -2.57 7.15 -11.54
N ASN A 7 -3.85 7.26 -11.87
CA ASN A 7 -4.81 8.06 -11.10
C ASN A 7 -5.85 7.23 -10.31
N LYS A 8 -5.64 5.93 -10.12
CA LYS A 8 -6.59 5.13 -9.35
C LYS A 8 -6.37 5.34 -7.85
N VAL A 9 -7.28 6.05 -7.22
CA VAL A 9 -7.34 6.17 -5.76
C VAL A 9 -7.79 4.85 -5.15
N VAL A 10 -7.04 4.37 -4.17
CA VAL A 10 -7.32 3.17 -3.38
C VAL A 10 -7.53 3.59 -1.93
N THR A 11 -8.69 3.24 -1.38
CA THR A 11 -9.04 3.50 0.02
C THR A 11 -9.13 2.19 0.80
N VAL A 12 -8.48 2.14 1.96
CA VAL A 12 -8.43 0.95 2.83
C VAL A 12 -8.57 1.34 4.29
N THR A 13 -9.18 0.46 5.09
CA THR A 13 -9.05 0.52 6.55
C THR A 13 -7.72 -0.10 6.95
N ALA A 14 -6.84 0.70 7.56
CA ALA A 14 -5.54 0.27 8.06
C ALA A 14 -5.50 0.32 9.59
N TYR A 15 -4.74 -0.57 10.21
CA TYR A 15 -4.43 -0.52 11.64
C TYR A 15 -3.11 0.22 11.86
N LEU A 16 -3.07 1.12 12.84
CA LEU A 16 -1.85 1.84 13.17
C LEU A 16 -0.82 0.88 13.78
N GLY A 17 0.47 1.08 13.49
CA GLY A 17 1.55 0.21 14.00
C GLY A 17 1.74 0.26 15.53
N GLN A 18 1.08 1.21 16.20
CA GLN A 18 1.04 1.33 17.66
C GLN A 18 -0.42 1.48 18.11
N GLY A 19 -0.97 0.41 18.70
CA GLY A 19 -2.32 0.36 19.29
C GLY A 19 -3.40 -0.23 18.38
N ASP A 20 -4.59 -0.46 18.94
CA ASP A 20 -5.71 -1.13 18.26
C ASP A 20 -6.63 -0.16 17.47
N LYS A 21 -6.11 1.03 17.14
CA LYS A 21 -6.87 2.03 16.40
C LYS A 21 -6.73 1.78 14.91
N SER A 22 -7.86 1.68 14.22
CA SER A 22 -7.91 1.70 12.77
C SER A 22 -8.17 3.11 12.23
N LYS A 23 -7.64 3.41 11.04
CA LYS A 23 -7.88 4.64 10.28
C LYS A 23 -8.17 4.26 8.83
N GLU A 24 -9.08 4.99 8.20
CA GLU A 24 -9.23 4.92 6.75
C GLU A 24 -8.12 5.73 6.07
N ILE A 25 -7.41 5.11 5.13
CA ILE A 25 -6.29 5.71 4.40
C ILE A 25 -6.58 5.59 2.91
N SER A 26 -6.38 6.69 2.18
CA SER A 26 -6.46 6.73 0.72
C SER A 26 -5.10 7.03 0.11
N TYR A 27 -4.72 6.30 -0.93
CA TYR A 27 -3.46 6.49 -1.66
C TYR A 27 -3.65 6.30 -3.17
N THR A 28 -2.75 6.89 -3.96
CA THR A 28 -2.74 6.86 -5.43
C THR A 28 -1.33 6.63 -5.96
N ASP A 29 -1.13 6.77 -7.28
CA ASP A 29 0.16 6.76 -7.96
C ASP A 29 0.97 5.48 -7.70
N THR A 30 0.27 4.36 -7.58
CA THR A 30 0.86 3.09 -7.17
C THR A 30 1.78 2.55 -8.27
N LYS A 31 3.07 2.42 -7.96
CA LYS A 31 4.10 1.90 -8.88
C LYS A 31 4.94 0.82 -8.20
N VAL A 32 5.18 -0.31 -8.87
CA VAL A 32 6.12 -1.32 -8.38
C VAL A 32 7.54 -0.75 -8.34
N ILE A 33 8.21 -0.84 -7.18
CA ILE A 33 9.60 -0.41 -6.99
C ILE A 33 10.53 -1.54 -6.55
N GLY A 34 9.99 -2.71 -6.16
CA GLY A 34 10.81 -3.85 -5.79
C GLY A 34 10.01 -5.16 -5.82
N ASN A 35 10.66 -6.23 -6.26
CA ASN A 35 10.14 -7.59 -6.24
C ASN A 35 11.11 -8.48 -5.47
N GLY A 36 10.60 -9.31 -4.57
CA GLY A 36 11.40 -10.30 -3.85
C GLY A 36 10.61 -11.55 -3.54
N SER A 37 11.28 -12.56 -2.98
CA SER A 37 10.63 -13.84 -2.60
C SER A 37 9.47 -13.66 -1.62
N PHE A 38 9.55 -12.65 -0.74
CA PHE A 38 8.54 -12.37 0.28
C PHE A 38 7.40 -11.45 -0.18
N GLY A 39 7.39 -10.99 -1.43
CA GLY A 39 6.31 -10.15 -1.97
C GLY A 39 6.79 -8.98 -2.84
N VAL A 40 5.91 -8.00 -3.00
CA VAL A 40 6.10 -6.86 -3.90
C VAL A 40 6.03 -5.55 -3.10
N VAL A 41 6.96 -4.64 -3.36
CA VAL A 41 6.96 -3.29 -2.79
C VAL A 41 6.48 -2.30 -3.84
N TYR A 42 5.49 -1.51 -3.47
CA TYR A 42 4.96 -0.42 -4.27
C TYR A 42 5.34 0.91 -3.65
N GLN A 43 5.71 1.89 -4.46
CA GLN A 43 5.64 3.29 -4.09
C GLN A 43 4.19 3.75 -4.28
N ALA A 44 3.66 4.50 -3.32
CA ALA A 44 2.36 5.15 -3.41
C ALA A 44 2.44 6.56 -2.81
N ARG A 45 1.44 7.39 -3.11
CA ARG A 45 1.30 8.75 -2.58
C ARG A 45 0.04 8.81 -1.71
N LEU A 46 0.18 9.27 -0.47
CA LEU A 46 -0.97 9.48 0.42
C LEU A 46 -1.81 10.65 -0.08
N CYS A 47 -3.13 10.49 -0.12
CA CYS A 47 -4.03 11.53 -0.61
C CYS A 47 -4.23 12.69 0.37
N ASP A 48 -4.05 12.46 1.68
CA ASP A 48 -4.24 13.48 2.72
C ASP A 48 -2.99 14.35 2.94
N THR A 49 -1.80 13.76 2.90
CA THR A 49 -0.53 14.46 3.19
C THR A 49 0.37 14.69 1.97
N ASP A 50 0.05 14.10 0.82
CA ASP A 50 0.92 14.06 -0.37
C ASP A 50 2.27 13.35 -0.15
N GLU A 51 2.43 12.67 0.99
CA GLU A 51 3.67 11.95 1.32
C GLU A 51 3.85 10.71 0.46
N ILE A 52 5.10 10.48 0.03
CA ILE A 52 5.49 9.27 -0.67
C ILE A 52 5.80 8.16 0.33
N VAL A 53 5.12 7.03 0.17
CA VAL A 53 5.21 5.87 1.06
C VAL A 53 5.54 4.58 0.29
N ALA A 54 6.09 3.60 1.00
CA ALA A 54 6.29 2.25 0.49
C ALA A 54 5.23 1.30 1.06
N VAL A 55 4.48 0.63 0.18
CA VAL A 55 3.49 -0.40 0.52
C VAL A 55 4.07 -1.77 0.17
N LYS A 56 4.38 -2.59 1.17
CA LYS A 56 4.85 -3.97 0.96
C LYS A 56 3.68 -4.94 1.00
N LYS A 57 3.30 -5.45 -0.16
CA LYS A 57 2.27 -6.49 -0.30
C LYS A 57 2.93 -7.85 -0.16
N VAL A 58 2.59 -8.56 0.91
CA VAL A 58 3.08 -9.92 1.19
C VAL A 58 1.93 -10.92 1.11
N LEU A 59 2.23 -12.16 0.74
CA LEU A 59 1.27 -13.25 0.87
C LEU A 59 1.16 -13.60 2.35
N GLN A 60 0.01 -13.31 2.95
CA GLN A 60 -0.31 -13.77 4.30
C GLN A 60 -0.84 -15.20 4.20
N ASP A 61 0.02 -16.19 4.44
CA ASP A 61 -0.40 -17.58 4.57
C ASP A 61 -1.08 -17.77 5.93
N ARG A 62 -2.33 -18.22 5.89
CA ARG A 62 -3.18 -18.40 7.09
C ARG A 62 -2.57 -19.35 8.11
N ARG A 63 -1.67 -20.24 7.70
CA ARG A 63 -0.97 -21.20 8.56
C ARG A 63 0.12 -20.57 9.42
N PHE A 64 0.58 -19.36 9.07
CA PHE A 64 1.65 -18.64 9.75
C PHE A 64 1.13 -17.35 10.43
N LYS A 65 -0.15 -17.35 10.82
CA LYS A 65 -0.77 -16.30 11.64
C LYS A 65 -0.32 -16.40 13.09
#